data_AF-A0A7J3U7Q7-F1
#
_entry.id   AF-A0A7J3U7Q7-F1
#
_cell.length_a   1.000
_cell.length_b   1.000
_cell.length_c   1.000
_cell.angle_alpha   90.00
_cell.angle_beta   90.00
_cell.angle_gamma   90.00
#
_symmetry.space_group_name_H-M   'P 1'
#
loop_
_entity.id
_entity.type
_entity.pdbx_description
1 polymer ?
#
loop_
_entity_poly.entity_id
_entity_poly.type
_entity_poly.pdbx_seq_one_letter_code
_entity_poly.pdbx_strand_id
1 'polypeptide(L)'
;MSAVDRTPFHTDYVKKHLTMGGREQVRLLKQFLKGVGCYGAEAEVEGFSGYLCELLIIKYGSFKRLLKAAKDWRVGKTVINIRGVKAAEFFDPLVVIDPVDPNRNVASALSNEKLSLFIHACREYLHKPSITFFFPKSVKPLSLNEIKTRLSGENIVGIKIMKPDIISENLYPQVRKSLRRRKASCEKEGFEIVDYKFVVKKDKVYLLMKAKELVLPETFIHEGPPDKKREHVKSFMERWSRDDDVVRKPYLKNGRWYVEVKRKFRDIKDFLEHELPRMSLGKEIQSTIKKYGFSVLQLNELITEDLQEFWTEYLEKKPPWER
;
A
#
# COMPACT_ATOMS: atom_id res chain seq x y z
N MET A 1 18.12 -0.38 -24.79
CA MET A 1 19.18 -0.89 -23.90
C MET A 1 18.51 -1.49 -22.66
N SER A 2 18.75 -2.76 -22.35
CA SER A 2 18.12 -3.42 -21.19
C SER A 2 18.70 -2.89 -19.88
N ALA A 3 18.15 -3.27 -18.72
CA ALA A 3 18.75 -2.92 -17.42
C ALA A 3 20.17 -3.52 -17.25
N VAL A 4 20.39 -4.72 -17.79
CA VAL A 4 21.69 -5.42 -17.73
C VAL A 4 22.74 -4.66 -18.55
N ASP A 5 22.40 -4.29 -19.78
CA ASP A 5 23.31 -3.58 -20.69
C ASP A 5 23.74 -2.19 -20.16
N ARG A 6 22.95 -1.57 -19.29
CA ARG A 6 23.24 -0.26 -18.67
C ARG A 6 24.17 -0.34 -17.45
N THR A 7 24.26 -1.50 -16.80
CA THR A 7 24.98 -1.66 -15.52
C THR A 7 26.47 -1.29 -15.60
N PRO A 8 27.22 -1.62 -16.68
CA PRO A 8 28.60 -1.17 -16.84
C PRO A 8 28.73 0.36 -16.88
N PHE A 9 27.82 1.05 -17.59
CA PHE A 9 27.82 2.50 -17.71
C PHE A 9 27.45 3.19 -16.39
N HIS A 10 26.50 2.64 -15.61
CA HIS A 10 26.22 3.12 -14.26
C HIS A 10 27.45 3.01 -13.37
N THR A 11 28.15 1.87 -13.43
CA THR A 11 29.35 1.61 -12.64
C THR A 11 30.47 2.60 -12.99
N ASP A 12 30.70 2.82 -14.28
CA ASP A 12 31.67 3.80 -14.77
C ASP A 12 31.32 5.22 -14.33
N TYR A 13 30.05 5.62 -14.46
CA TYR A 13 29.58 6.93 -14.01
C TYR A 13 29.83 7.14 -12.51
N VAL A 14 29.44 6.18 -11.67
CA VAL A 14 29.65 6.27 -10.21
C VAL A 14 31.14 6.32 -9.88
N LYS A 15 31.97 5.49 -10.51
CA LYS A 15 33.43 5.49 -10.27
C LYS A 15 34.07 6.85 -10.60
N LYS A 16 33.62 7.50 -11.68
CA LYS A 16 34.13 8.81 -12.12
C LYS A 16 33.70 9.98 -11.22
N HIS A 17 32.50 9.90 -10.63
CA HIS A 17 31.89 11.04 -9.92
C HIS A 17 31.82 10.89 -8.39
N LEU A 18 32.00 9.67 -7.85
CA LEU A 18 31.95 9.42 -6.41
C LEU A 18 33.35 9.32 -5.81
N THR A 19 33.74 10.33 -5.04
CA THR A 19 35.01 10.37 -4.31
C THR A 19 35.08 9.29 -3.22
N MET A 20 36.27 9.00 -2.69
CA MET A 20 36.41 8.07 -1.56
C MET A 20 35.58 8.48 -0.35
N GLY A 21 35.62 9.77 0.05
CA GLY A 21 34.77 10.29 1.13
C GLY A 21 33.26 10.20 0.80
N GLY A 22 32.88 10.31 -0.47
CA GLY A 22 31.52 10.08 -0.93
C GLY A 22 31.03 8.64 -0.66
N ARG A 23 31.90 7.63 -0.73
CA ARG A 23 31.52 6.23 -0.44
C ARG A 23 31.10 6.03 1.02
N GLU A 24 31.75 6.73 1.95
CA GLU A 24 31.36 6.71 3.37
C GLU A 24 29.99 7.37 3.59
N GLN A 25 29.74 8.50 2.91
CA GLN A 25 28.44 9.18 2.95
C GLN A 25 27.33 8.29 2.37
N VAL A 26 27.62 7.51 1.31
CA VAL A 26 26.69 6.51 0.76
C VAL A 26 26.40 5.41 1.78
N ARG A 27 27.41 4.87 2.46
CA ARG A 27 27.20 3.85 3.50
C ARG A 27 26.35 4.38 4.65
N LEU A 28 26.60 5.61 5.08
CA LEU A 28 25.81 6.28 6.11
C LEU A 28 24.35 6.45 5.67
N LEU A 29 24.11 6.89 4.43
CA LEU A 29 22.76 6.99 3.86
C LEU A 29 22.07 5.63 3.79
N LYS A 30 22.75 4.60 3.29
CA LYS A 30 22.20 3.24 3.21
C LYS A 30 21.84 2.73 4.61
N GLN A 31 22.67 2.97 5.62
CA GLN A 31 22.36 2.58 7.01
C GLN A 31 21.19 3.37 7.59
N PHE A 32 21.12 4.68 7.34
CA PHE A 32 19.97 5.50 7.73
C PHE A 32 18.69 4.95 7.10
N LEU A 33 18.70 4.70 5.79
CA LEU A 33 17.56 4.15 5.05
C LEU A 33 17.14 2.78 5.58
N LYS A 34 18.08 1.92 5.97
CA LYS A 34 17.76 0.64 6.63
C LYS A 34 17.09 0.87 7.98
N GLY A 35 17.66 1.73 8.82
CA GLY A 35 17.11 2.03 10.14
C GLY A 35 15.71 2.67 10.10
N VAL A 36 15.42 3.50 9.09
CA VAL A 36 14.08 4.09 8.91
C VAL A 36 13.14 3.24 8.04
N GLY A 37 13.55 2.03 7.65
CA GLY A 37 12.71 1.07 6.90
C GLY A 37 12.43 1.46 5.44
N CYS A 38 13.34 2.16 4.78
CA CYS A 38 13.22 2.68 3.42
C CYS A 38 14.29 2.15 2.43
N TYR A 39 15.23 1.30 2.86
CA TYR A 39 16.29 0.77 1.98
C TYR A 39 15.85 -0.50 1.26
N GLY A 40 16.02 -0.53 -0.07
CA GLY A 40 15.64 -1.66 -0.92
C GLY A 40 14.66 -1.24 -2.01
N ALA A 41 14.90 -1.66 -3.26
CA ALA A 41 14.02 -1.35 -4.39
C ALA A 41 13.22 -2.58 -4.89
N GLU A 42 13.42 -3.71 -4.22
CA GLU A 42 12.61 -4.91 -4.35
C GLU A 42 11.14 -4.63 -4.05
N ALA A 43 10.27 -5.45 -4.65
CA ALA A 43 8.83 -5.25 -4.55
C ALA A 43 8.31 -5.37 -3.11
N GLU A 44 9.06 -5.97 -2.19
CA GLU A 44 8.73 -6.02 -0.76
C GLU A 44 8.78 -4.63 -0.11
N VAL A 45 9.85 -3.87 -0.38
CA VAL A 45 10.12 -2.60 0.30
C VAL A 45 9.58 -1.40 -0.47
N GLU A 46 9.69 -1.39 -1.81
CA GLU A 46 9.35 -0.23 -2.66
C GLU A 46 10.06 1.07 -2.20
N GLY A 47 11.35 0.95 -1.88
CA GLY A 47 12.19 1.98 -1.29
C GLY A 47 13.35 2.45 -2.18
N PHE A 48 14.46 2.86 -1.55
CA PHE A 48 15.62 3.44 -2.22
C PHE A 48 16.62 2.36 -2.64
N SER A 49 16.95 2.30 -3.94
CA SER A 49 17.98 1.41 -4.47
C SER A 49 19.40 1.86 -4.09
N GLY A 50 20.37 0.94 -4.16
CA GLY A 50 21.77 1.27 -3.92
C GLY A 50 22.33 2.32 -4.89
N TYR A 51 21.98 2.20 -6.18
CA TYR A 51 22.37 3.18 -7.21
C TYR A 51 21.72 4.54 -6.98
N LEU A 52 20.44 4.58 -6.58
CA LEU A 52 19.77 5.83 -6.20
C LEU A 52 20.52 6.53 -5.05
N CYS A 53 20.95 5.78 -4.03
CA CYS A 53 21.73 6.34 -2.92
C CYS A 53 23.04 6.99 -3.40
N GLU A 54 23.75 6.34 -4.31
CA GLU A 54 25.01 6.84 -4.88
C GLU A 54 24.80 8.13 -5.66
N LEU A 55 23.77 8.17 -6.52
CA LEU A 55 23.41 9.35 -7.28
C LEU A 55 22.99 10.54 -6.41
N LEU A 56 22.22 10.28 -5.34
CA LEU A 56 21.84 11.34 -4.39
C LEU A 56 23.07 11.92 -3.69
N ILE A 57 24.02 11.08 -3.27
CA ILE A 57 25.27 11.59 -2.67
C ILE A 57 26.13 12.34 -3.70
N ILE A 58 26.21 11.88 -4.96
CA ILE A 58 26.88 12.61 -6.04
C ILE A 58 26.25 14.00 -6.20
N LYS A 59 24.91 14.10 -6.19
CA LYS A 59 24.19 15.37 -6.39
C LYS A 59 24.37 16.34 -5.22
N TYR A 60 24.25 15.87 -3.98
CA TYR A 60 24.21 16.73 -2.79
C TYR A 60 25.56 16.82 -2.04
N GLY A 61 26.51 15.96 -2.37
CA GLY A 61 27.88 15.91 -1.84
C GLY A 61 28.03 15.25 -0.47
N SER A 62 27.01 15.25 0.39
CA SER A 62 27.06 14.58 1.69
C SER A 62 25.68 14.17 2.21
N PHE A 63 25.65 13.23 3.15
CA PHE A 63 24.44 12.77 3.82
C PHE A 63 23.68 13.94 4.46
N LYS A 64 24.36 14.81 5.21
CA LYS A 64 23.75 15.96 5.88
C LYS A 64 23.13 16.96 4.88
N ARG A 65 23.81 17.23 3.75
CA ARG A 65 23.28 18.12 2.70
C ARG A 65 22.07 17.51 2.01
N LEU A 66 22.12 16.20 1.73
CA LEU A 66 20.97 15.46 1.20
C LEU A 66 19.76 15.58 2.13
N LEU A 67 19.89 15.29 3.43
CA LEU A 67 18.74 15.37 4.35
C LEU A 67 18.16 16.79 4.43
N LYS A 68 19.02 17.82 4.43
CA LYS A 68 18.59 19.23 4.42
C LYS A 68 17.78 19.60 3.19
N ALA A 69 18.06 19.00 2.03
CA ALA A 69 17.26 19.19 0.83
C ALA A 69 16.01 18.30 0.84
N ALA A 70 16.14 17.05 1.29
CA ALA A 70 15.09 16.05 1.25
C ALA A 70 13.92 16.35 2.20
N LYS A 71 14.16 17.06 3.31
CA LYS A 71 13.08 17.49 4.22
C LYS A 71 12.00 18.33 3.52
N ASP A 72 12.35 18.99 2.41
CA ASP A 72 11.47 19.89 1.66
C ASP A 72 11.00 19.27 0.32
N TRP A 73 11.35 18.01 0.04
CA TRP A 73 10.84 17.30 -1.13
C TRP A 73 9.32 17.16 -1.06
N ARG A 74 8.69 17.08 -2.23
CA ARG A 74 7.25 16.97 -2.41
C ARG A 74 6.94 15.78 -3.30
N VAL A 75 6.12 14.88 -2.78
CA VAL A 75 5.65 13.68 -3.48
C VAL A 75 4.97 14.08 -4.81
N GLY A 76 5.40 13.46 -5.90
CA GLY A 76 4.90 13.70 -7.26
C GLY A 76 5.31 15.04 -7.87
N LYS A 77 6.20 15.81 -7.22
CA LYS A 77 6.63 17.14 -7.70
C LYS A 77 8.15 17.32 -7.75
N THR A 78 8.90 16.64 -6.89
CA THR A 78 10.35 16.79 -6.86
C THR A 78 11.01 16.03 -8.02
N VAL A 79 11.75 16.77 -8.83
CA VAL A 79 12.58 16.25 -9.93
C VAL A 79 14.05 16.57 -9.65
N ILE A 80 14.90 15.55 -9.66
CA ILE A 80 16.34 15.66 -9.45
C ILE A 80 17.03 15.36 -10.78
N ASN A 81 17.50 16.42 -11.43
CA ASN A 81 18.29 16.32 -12.65
C ASN A 81 19.77 16.55 -12.32
N ILE A 82 20.58 15.50 -12.47
CA ILE A 82 22.00 15.52 -12.09
C ILE A 82 22.84 16.25 -13.13
N ARG A 83 22.56 16.02 -14.43
CA ARG A 83 23.33 16.59 -15.54
C ARG A 83 22.71 17.85 -16.16
N GLY A 84 21.49 18.23 -15.76
CA GLY A 84 20.77 19.36 -16.34
C GLY A 84 20.31 19.12 -17.78
N VAL A 85 20.18 17.85 -18.20
CA VAL A 85 19.80 17.48 -19.56
C VAL A 85 18.28 17.47 -19.73
N LYS A 86 17.79 17.73 -20.95
CA LYS A 86 16.38 17.50 -21.27
C LYS A 86 16.05 16.02 -21.06
N ALA A 87 14.99 15.74 -20.32
CA ALA A 87 14.59 14.39 -19.93
C ALA A 87 13.10 14.16 -20.24
N ALA A 88 12.68 12.89 -20.23
CA ALA A 88 11.28 12.54 -20.33
C ALA A 88 10.49 13.02 -19.09
N GLU A 89 9.18 13.20 -19.26
CA GLU A 89 8.28 13.47 -18.14
C GLU A 89 7.90 12.17 -17.43
N PHE A 90 7.95 12.21 -16.10
CA PHE A 90 7.59 11.10 -15.22
C PHE A 90 6.60 11.58 -14.16
N PHE A 91 5.69 10.71 -13.74
CA PHE A 91 4.65 10.99 -12.75
C PHE A 91 4.85 10.20 -11.45
N ASP A 92 6.06 9.70 -11.23
CA ASP A 92 6.44 8.92 -10.06
C ASP A 92 6.54 9.78 -8.78
N PRO A 93 6.52 9.16 -7.59
CA PRO A 93 6.59 9.89 -6.31
C PRO A 93 7.82 10.80 -6.20
N LEU A 94 8.96 10.30 -6.66
CA LEU A 94 10.21 11.04 -6.83
C LEU A 94 10.75 10.76 -8.22
N VAL A 95 11.21 11.78 -8.92
CA VAL A 95 11.84 11.63 -10.23
C VAL A 95 13.33 11.93 -10.08
N VAL A 96 14.18 10.95 -10.35
CA VAL A 96 15.63 11.13 -10.43
C VAL A 96 16.09 10.68 -11.81
N ILE A 97 16.49 11.65 -12.64
CA ILE A 97 16.90 11.37 -14.02
C ILE A 97 18.23 10.64 -14.02
N ASP A 98 18.27 9.48 -14.67
CA ASP A 98 19.49 8.70 -14.80
C ASP A 98 20.53 9.47 -15.63
N PRO A 99 21.75 9.73 -15.12
CA PRO A 99 22.77 10.46 -15.86
C PRO A 99 23.29 9.73 -17.10
N VAL A 100 23.03 8.41 -17.18
CA VAL A 100 23.40 7.55 -18.32
C VAL A 100 22.26 7.39 -19.32
N ASP A 101 21.00 7.56 -18.88
CA ASP A 101 19.80 7.37 -19.71
C ASP A 101 18.68 8.36 -19.32
N PRO A 102 18.55 9.51 -20.00
CA PRO A 102 17.55 10.53 -19.69
C PRO A 102 16.08 10.07 -19.80
N ASN A 103 15.84 8.90 -20.40
CA ASN A 103 14.51 8.28 -20.50
C ASN A 103 14.22 7.32 -19.34
N ARG A 104 15.04 7.32 -18.28
CA ARG A 104 14.89 6.49 -17.10
C ARG A 104 14.76 7.31 -15.82
N ASN A 105 13.73 7.00 -15.03
CA ASN A 105 13.66 7.39 -13.63
C ASN A 105 14.34 6.33 -12.75
N VAL A 106 15.41 6.70 -12.04
CA VAL A 106 16.14 5.81 -11.14
C VAL A 106 15.33 5.45 -9.89
N ALA A 107 14.35 6.27 -9.51
CA ALA A 107 13.50 6.12 -8.34
C ALA A 107 12.13 5.48 -8.66
N SER A 108 11.97 4.82 -9.81
CA SER A 108 10.69 4.23 -10.24
C SER A 108 10.11 3.16 -9.29
N ALA A 109 10.94 2.54 -8.45
CA ALA A 109 10.50 1.56 -7.45
C ALA A 109 10.04 2.22 -6.13
N LEU A 110 10.31 3.51 -5.93
CA LEU A 110 10.03 4.20 -4.67
C LEU A 110 8.53 4.53 -4.57
N SER A 111 7.86 4.01 -3.54
CA SER A 111 6.45 4.29 -3.31
C SER A 111 6.21 5.65 -2.64
N ASN A 112 4.97 6.16 -2.76
CA ASN A 112 4.51 7.35 -2.03
C ASN A 112 4.72 7.24 -0.52
N GLU A 113 4.46 6.05 0.05
CA GLU A 113 4.59 5.78 1.48
C GLU A 113 6.05 5.87 1.92
N LYS A 114 6.97 5.18 1.22
CA LYS A 114 8.40 5.22 1.56
C LYS A 114 9.03 6.59 1.35
N LEU A 115 8.64 7.32 0.31
CA LEU A 115 9.11 8.69 0.12
C LEU A 115 8.62 9.62 1.25
N SER A 116 7.34 9.52 1.62
CA SER A 116 6.78 10.32 2.71
C SER A 116 7.46 10.00 4.06
N LEU A 117 7.67 8.72 4.33
CA LEU A 117 8.38 8.25 5.53
C LEU A 117 9.82 8.78 5.57
N PHE A 118 10.54 8.72 4.44
CA PHE A 118 11.89 9.26 4.34
C PHE A 118 11.94 10.78 4.57
N ILE A 119 11.02 11.55 3.95
CA ILE A 119 10.95 13.01 4.15
C ILE A 119 10.70 13.34 5.63
N HIS A 120 9.78 12.61 6.28
CA HIS A 120 9.51 12.77 7.70
C HIS A 120 10.75 12.42 8.55
N ALA A 121 11.40 11.30 8.28
CA ALA A 121 12.63 10.91 8.97
C ALA A 121 13.75 11.95 8.81
N CYS A 122 13.86 12.61 7.64
CA CYS A 122 14.81 13.70 7.42
C CYS A 122 14.51 14.88 8.33
N ARG A 123 13.24 15.27 8.49
CA ARG A 123 12.81 16.37 9.37
C ARG A 123 13.13 16.05 10.83
N GLU A 124 12.73 14.87 11.30
CA GLU A 124 12.95 14.43 12.67
C GLU A 124 14.43 14.29 13.01
N TYR A 125 15.22 13.65 12.14
CA TYR A 125 16.65 13.49 12.37
C TYR A 125 17.39 14.84 12.41
N LEU A 126 17.02 15.80 11.56
CA LEU A 126 17.62 17.14 11.58
C LEU A 126 17.23 17.95 12.82
N HIS A 127 16.05 17.69 13.40
CA HIS A 127 15.59 18.32 14.62
C HIS A 127 16.24 17.69 15.87
N LYS A 128 16.21 16.36 15.98
CA LYS A 128 16.76 15.60 17.11
C LYS A 128 17.52 14.35 16.63
N PRO A 129 18.81 14.51 16.25
CA PRO A 129 19.62 13.38 15.79
C PRO A 129 19.73 12.30 16.87
N SER A 130 19.59 11.03 16.47
CA SER A 130 19.75 9.88 17.36
C SER A 130 20.33 8.69 16.60
N ILE A 131 21.01 7.79 17.32
CA ILE A 131 21.53 6.54 16.77
C ILE A 131 20.42 5.58 16.35
N THR A 132 19.21 5.71 16.91
CA THR A 132 18.04 4.87 16.60
C THR A 132 17.53 5.05 15.16
N PHE A 133 17.85 6.15 14.48
CA PHE A 133 17.58 6.31 13.05
C PHE A 133 18.42 5.38 12.17
N PHE A 134 19.55 4.91 12.68
CA PHE A 134 20.44 3.98 12.02
C PHE A 134 20.23 2.56 12.53
N PHE A 135 19.98 2.42 13.82
CA PHE A 135 19.86 1.14 14.52
C PHE A 135 18.65 1.17 15.48
N PRO A 136 17.42 1.10 14.95
CA PRO A 136 16.23 1.06 15.78
C PRO A 136 16.21 -0.24 16.60
N LYS A 137 15.63 -0.20 17.82
CA LYS A 137 15.46 -1.44 18.58
C LYS A 137 14.44 -2.35 17.90
N SER A 138 14.58 -3.66 18.07
CA SER A 138 13.57 -4.61 17.62
C SER A 138 12.20 -4.32 18.27
N VAL A 139 11.13 -4.66 17.55
CA VAL A 139 9.78 -4.58 18.10
C VAL A 139 9.72 -5.54 19.30
N LYS A 140 9.29 -5.03 20.45
CA LYS A 140 8.93 -5.88 21.59
C LYS A 140 7.45 -6.16 21.47
N PRO A 141 7.03 -7.39 21.10
CA PRO A 141 5.62 -7.66 20.85
C PRO A 141 4.80 -7.48 22.13
N LEU A 142 3.67 -6.79 22.04
CA LEU A 142 2.68 -6.71 23.11
C LEU A 142 2.11 -8.10 23.38
N SER A 143 1.66 -8.36 24.61
CA SER A 143 0.98 -9.62 24.92
C SER A 143 -0.31 -9.77 24.11
N LEU A 144 -0.74 -11.00 23.82
CA LEU A 144 -1.99 -11.24 23.08
C LEU A 144 -3.21 -10.65 23.82
N ASN A 145 -3.21 -10.68 25.16
CA ASN A 145 -4.27 -10.08 25.96
C ASN A 145 -4.32 -8.55 25.82
N GLU A 146 -3.15 -7.90 25.77
CA GLU A 146 -3.07 -6.47 25.56
C GLU A 146 -3.53 -6.08 24.15
N ILE A 147 -3.08 -6.82 23.12
CA ILE A 147 -3.53 -6.62 21.73
C ILE A 147 -5.05 -6.78 21.65
N LYS A 148 -5.60 -7.85 22.23
CA LYS A 148 -7.04 -8.11 22.27
C LYS A 148 -7.81 -6.97 22.94
N THR A 149 -7.29 -6.46 24.05
CA THR A 149 -7.91 -5.34 24.78
C THR A 149 -7.89 -4.07 23.95
N ARG A 150 -6.76 -3.73 23.32
CA ARG A 150 -6.61 -2.50 22.52
C ARG A 150 -7.34 -2.54 21.19
N LEU A 151 -7.58 -3.73 20.63
CA LEU A 151 -8.39 -3.92 19.42
C LEU A 151 -9.86 -4.20 19.74
N SER A 152 -10.27 -4.23 21.01
CA SER A 152 -11.66 -4.50 21.37
C SER A 152 -12.59 -3.45 20.74
N GLY A 153 -13.62 -3.91 20.02
CA GLY A 153 -14.56 -3.05 19.30
C GLY A 153 -14.10 -2.60 17.92
N GLU A 154 -12.90 -3.00 17.48
CA GLU A 154 -12.43 -2.71 16.13
C GLU A 154 -13.10 -3.62 15.09
N ASN A 155 -13.58 -2.99 14.02
CA ASN A 155 -14.28 -3.67 12.92
C ASN A 155 -13.29 -4.18 11.87
N ILE A 156 -12.53 -5.21 12.23
CA ILE A 156 -11.47 -5.77 11.37
C ILE A 156 -11.84 -7.17 10.89
N VAL A 157 -11.67 -7.39 9.58
CA VAL A 157 -11.77 -8.70 8.93
C VAL A 157 -10.47 -9.01 8.20
N GLY A 158 -10.12 -10.29 8.16
CA GLY A 158 -8.91 -10.79 7.51
C GLY A 158 -9.19 -11.90 6.52
N ILE A 159 -8.30 -12.07 5.54
CA ILE A 159 -8.30 -13.20 4.62
C ILE A 159 -6.94 -13.88 4.76
N LYS A 160 -6.96 -15.14 5.16
CA LYS A 160 -5.78 -15.99 5.28
C LYS A 160 -5.69 -16.91 4.07
N ILE A 161 -4.55 -16.87 3.40
CA ILE A 161 -4.23 -17.69 2.22
C ILE A 161 -2.87 -18.33 2.47
N MET A 162 -2.63 -19.54 1.97
CA MET A 162 -1.26 -20.05 1.94
C MET A 162 -0.37 -19.16 1.05
N LYS A 163 0.90 -19.02 1.40
CA LYS A 163 1.86 -18.29 0.58
C LYS A 163 2.21 -19.11 -0.66
N PRO A 164 2.02 -18.58 -1.88
CA PRO A 164 2.51 -19.22 -3.09
C PRO A 164 4.04 -19.33 -3.08
N ASP A 165 4.57 -20.43 -3.61
CA ASP A 165 6.01 -20.66 -3.73
C ASP A 165 6.59 -19.92 -4.95
N ILE A 166 6.73 -18.61 -4.81
CA ILE A 166 7.26 -17.70 -5.83
C ILE A 166 8.16 -16.63 -5.20
N ILE A 167 9.04 -16.05 -6.01
CA ILE A 167 9.93 -14.97 -5.59
C ILE A 167 9.16 -13.70 -5.17
N SER A 168 9.76 -12.90 -4.29
CA SER A 168 9.17 -11.68 -3.73
C SER A 168 8.74 -10.68 -4.81
N GLU A 169 9.50 -10.56 -5.90
CA GLU A 169 9.22 -9.68 -7.05
C GLU A 169 7.88 -10.00 -7.70
N ASN A 170 7.44 -11.25 -7.67
CA ASN A 170 6.15 -11.68 -8.19
C ASN A 170 5.07 -11.74 -7.10
N LEU A 171 5.44 -12.05 -5.86
CA LEU A 171 4.51 -12.19 -4.74
C LEU A 171 3.91 -10.86 -4.31
N TYR A 172 4.74 -9.90 -3.90
CA TYR A 172 4.28 -8.66 -3.29
C TYR A 172 3.36 -7.84 -4.21
N PRO A 173 3.63 -7.69 -5.52
CA PRO A 173 2.71 -7.01 -6.43
C PRO A 173 1.35 -7.72 -6.54
N GLN A 174 1.33 -9.06 -6.52
CA GLN A 174 0.09 -9.83 -6.55
C GLN A 174 -0.71 -9.69 -5.25
N VAL A 175 -0.04 -9.69 -4.09
CA VAL A 175 -0.66 -9.47 -2.77
C VAL A 175 -1.28 -8.07 -2.70
N ARG A 176 -0.52 -7.02 -3.09
CA ARG A 176 -1.05 -5.64 -3.13
C ARG A 176 -2.23 -5.51 -4.09
N LYS A 177 -2.12 -6.09 -5.28
CA LYS A 177 -3.20 -6.08 -6.28
C LYS A 177 -4.45 -6.78 -5.75
N SER A 178 -4.28 -7.92 -5.07
CA SER A 178 -5.37 -8.65 -4.42
C SER A 178 -6.05 -7.79 -3.36
N LEU A 179 -5.27 -7.21 -2.43
CA LEU A 179 -5.79 -6.38 -1.36
C LEU A 179 -6.58 -5.18 -1.90
N ARG A 180 -6.03 -4.44 -2.88
CA ARG A 180 -6.71 -3.30 -3.49
C ARG A 180 -8.02 -3.70 -4.17
N ARG A 181 -8.02 -4.82 -4.90
CA ARG A 181 -9.23 -5.32 -5.56
C ARG A 181 -10.29 -5.74 -4.55
N ARG A 182 -9.89 -6.39 -3.45
CA ARG A 182 -10.79 -6.78 -2.37
C ARG A 182 -11.40 -5.58 -1.68
N LYS A 183 -10.58 -4.61 -1.30
CA LYS A 183 -11.01 -3.32 -0.75
C LYS A 183 -12.04 -2.65 -1.68
N ALA A 184 -11.76 -2.54 -2.97
CA ALA A 184 -12.69 -1.96 -3.95
C ALA A 184 -14.00 -2.77 -4.09
N SER A 185 -13.94 -4.09 -3.96
CA SER A 185 -15.14 -4.96 -3.99
C SER A 185 -16.02 -4.74 -2.77
N CYS A 186 -15.43 -4.65 -1.58
CA CYS A 186 -16.14 -4.33 -0.34
C CYS A 186 -16.84 -2.96 -0.46
N GLU A 187 -16.11 -1.95 -0.94
CA GLU A 187 -16.65 -0.60 -1.12
C GLU A 187 -17.80 -0.55 -2.13
N LYS A 188 -17.70 -1.34 -3.21
CA LYS A 188 -18.79 -1.45 -4.20
C LYS A 188 -20.06 -2.06 -3.61
N GLU A 189 -19.93 -2.98 -2.65
CA GLU A 189 -21.06 -3.58 -1.92
C GLU A 189 -21.58 -2.65 -0.80
N GLY A 190 -20.86 -1.57 -0.50
CA GLY A 190 -21.25 -0.55 0.49
C GLY A 190 -20.54 -0.66 1.84
N PHE A 191 -19.56 -1.56 1.99
CA PHE A 191 -18.70 -1.60 3.16
C PHE A 191 -17.62 -0.50 3.06
N GLU A 192 -17.70 0.49 3.93
CA GLU A 192 -16.70 1.58 3.99
C GLU A 192 -15.41 1.06 4.65
N ILE A 193 -14.34 0.91 3.86
CA ILE A 193 -13.03 0.43 4.35
C ILE A 193 -12.17 1.63 4.75
N VAL A 194 -11.88 1.72 6.06
CA VAL A 194 -11.13 2.81 6.68
C VAL A 194 -9.62 2.62 6.58
N ASP A 195 -9.16 1.37 6.68
CA ASP A 195 -7.75 1.01 6.57
C ASP A 195 -7.59 -0.41 6.03
N TYR A 196 -6.46 -0.69 5.37
CA TYR A 196 -6.18 -2.01 4.83
C TYR A 196 -4.67 -2.26 4.76
N LYS A 197 -4.26 -3.44 5.21
CA LYS A 197 -2.87 -3.87 5.29
C LYS A 197 -2.74 -5.31 4.82
N PHE A 198 -1.51 -5.75 4.54
CA PHE A 198 -1.23 -7.16 4.35
C PHE A 198 -0.01 -7.56 5.16
N VAL A 199 0.07 -8.85 5.47
CA VAL A 199 1.21 -9.45 6.15
C VAL A 199 1.60 -10.70 5.38
N VAL A 200 2.88 -10.81 5.01
CA VAL A 200 3.45 -12.02 4.41
C VAL A 200 4.28 -12.72 5.48
N LYS A 201 3.89 -13.95 5.84
CA LYS A 201 4.62 -14.83 6.74
C LYS A 201 5.32 -15.93 5.96
N LYS A 202 5.97 -16.85 6.66
CA LYS A 202 6.76 -17.93 6.04
C LYS A 202 5.90 -18.79 5.09
N ASP A 203 4.68 -19.14 5.53
CA ASP A 203 3.77 -20.07 4.87
C ASP A 203 2.41 -19.45 4.53
N LYS A 204 2.16 -18.20 4.91
CA LYS A 204 0.84 -17.56 4.83
C LYS A 204 0.91 -16.12 4.33
N VAL A 205 -0.18 -15.68 3.73
CA VAL A 205 -0.48 -14.27 3.44
C VAL A 205 -1.78 -13.90 4.14
N TYR A 206 -1.77 -12.79 4.84
CA TYR A 206 -2.93 -12.18 5.47
C TYR A 206 -3.27 -10.88 4.75
N LEU A 207 -4.52 -10.72 4.33
CA LEU A 207 -5.08 -9.47 3.83
C LEU A 207 -6.04 -8.94 4.89
N LEU A 208 -5.77 -7.77 5.44
CA LEU A 208 -6.49 -7.20 6.58
C LEU A 208 -7.22 -5.94 6.13
N MET A 209 -8.48 -5.81 6.53
CA MET A 209 -9.31 -4.64 6.24
C MET A 209 -10.06 -4.22 7.50
N LYS A 210 -9.90 -2.96 7.89
CA LYS A 210 -10.69 -2.30 8.92
C LYS A 210 -11.85 -1.58 8.23
N ALA A 211 -13.07 -2.04 8.49
CA ALA A 211 -14.29 -1.42 8.00
C ALA A 211 -14.87 -0.47 9.06
N LYS A 212 -15.77 0.42 8.65
CA LYS A 212 -16.57 1.20 9.59
C LYS A 212 -17.60 0.34 10.31
N GLU A 213 -18.22 -0.60 9.59
CA GLU A 213 -19.18 -1.59 10.09
C GLU A 213 -18.90 -2.94 9.41
N LEU A 214 -18.95 -4.02 10.19
CA LEU A 214 -18.86 -5.39 9.64
C LEU A 214 -20.20 -5.92 9.15
N VAL A 215 -21.31 -5.41 9.72
CA VAL A 215 -22.67 -5.81 9.38
C VAL A 215 -23.47 -4.58 8.99
N LEU A 216 -23.94 -4.55 7.75
CA LEU A 216 -24.74 -3.46 7.19
C LEU A 216 -26.24 -3.64 7.54
N PRO A 217 -27.03 -2.55 7.46
CA PRO A 217 -28.49 -2.61 7.52
C PRO A 217 -29.07 -3.57 6.48
N GLU A 218 -30.26 -4.11 6.73
CA GLU A 218 -30.90 -5.08 5.83
C GLU A 218 -31.11 -4.54 4.41
N THR A 219 -31.38 -3.25 4.30
CA THR A 219 -31.67 -2.59 3.03
C THR A 219 -30.66 -1.51 2.69
N PHE A 220 -30.69 -1.08 1.43
CA PHE A 220 -30.02 0.14 0.98
C PHE A 220 -30.90 0.90 0.00
N ILE A 221 -30.65 2.21 -0.07
CA ILE A 221 -31.33 3.09 -1.04
C ILE A 221 -30.50 3.12 -2.32
N HIS A 222 -31.07 2.63 -3.41
CA HIS A 222 -30.48 2.74 -4.73
C HIS A 222 -30.97 4.01 -5.42
N GLU A 223 -30.02 4.89 -5.78
CA GLU A 223 -30.30 6.13 -6.49
C GLU A 223 -30.60 5.85 -7.97
N GLY A 224 -31.75 6.33 -8.42
CA GLY A 224 -32.19 6.27 -9.80
C GLY A 224 -31.95 7.58 -10.58
N PRO A 225 -32.47 7.65 -11.82
CA PRO A 225 -32.29 8.80 -12.68
C PRO A 225 -33.11 10.01 -12.21
N PRO A 226 -32.73 11.24 -12.61
CA PRO A 226 -33.59 12.42 -12.50
C PRO A 226 -34.90 12.21 -13.27
N ASP A 227 -36.02 12.70 -12.73
CA ASP A 227 -37.36 12.48 -13.28
C ASP A 227 -37.52 12.97 -14.73
N LYS A 228 -36.80 14.03 -15.10
CA LYS A 228 -36.80 14.60 -16.45
C LYS A 228 -36.25 13.64 -17.52
N LYS A 229 -35.51 12.59 -17.15
CA LYS A 229 -34.89 11.62 -18.07
C LYS A 229 -35.84 10.43 -18.32
N ARG A 230 -36.94 10.69 -19.04
CA ARG A 230 -38.07 9.75 -19.23
C ARG A 230 -37.67 8.33 -19.62
N GLU A 231 -36.74 8.15 -20.55
CA GLU A 231 -36.29 6.81 -20.98
C GLU A 231 -35.59 6.05 -19.86
N HIS A 232 -34.69 6.70 -19.13
CA HIS A 232 -34.01 6.08 -17.98
C HIS A 232 -34.98 5.81 -16.84
N VAL A 233 -35.95 6.70 -16.60
CA VAL A 233 -37.03 6.47 -15.61
C VAL A 233 -37.82 5.22 -15.99
N LYS A 234 -38.20 5.06 -17.26
CA LYS A 234 -38.93 3.87 -17.73
C LYS A 234 -38.14 2.59 -17.46
N SER A 235 -36.86 2.54 -17.84
CA SER A 235 -36.02 1.36 -17.57
C SER A 235 -35.81 1.10 -16.07
N PHE A 236 -35.70 2.15 -15.26
CA PHE A 236 -35.61 2.04 -13.80
C PHE A 236 -36.88 1.44 -13.20
N MET A 237 -38.05 1.93 -13.63
CA MET A 237 -39.34 1.41 -13.20
C MET A 237 -39.53 -0.05 -13.63
N GLU A 238 -39.24 -0.40 -14.88
CA GLU A 238 -39.36 -1.78 -15.39
C GLU A 238 -38.49 -2.77 -14.60
N ARG A 239 -37.25 -2.39 -14.30
CA ARG A 239 -36.34 -3.20 -13.50
C ARG A 239 -36.86 -3.41 -12.07
N TRP A 240 -37.19 -2.32 -11.38
CA TRP A 240 -37.39 -2.36 -9.92
C TRP A 240 -38.83 -2.57 -9.49
N SER A 241 -39.81 -2.42 -10.38
CA SER A 241 -41.22 -2.63 -9.99
C SER A 241 -41.55 -4.11 -9.77
N ARG A 242 -40.79 -5.02 -10.39
CA ARG A 242 -41.01 -6.48 -10.36
C ARG A 242 -39.93 -7.26 -9.61
N ASP A 243 -38.94 -6.57 -9.06
CA ASP A 243 -37.85 -7.21 -8.34
C ASP A 243 -38.31 -7.57 -6.91
N ASP A 244 -38.10 -8.84 -6.53
CA ASP A 244 -38.53 -9.42 -5.26
C ASP A 244 -37.71 -8.92 -4.07
N ASP A 245 -36.49 -8.41 -4.32
CA ASP A 245 -35.64 -7.83 -3.28
C ASP A 245 -36.08 -6.40 -2.91
N VAL A 246 -37.05 -5.81 -3.61
CA VAL A 246 -37.51 -4.43 -3.37
C VAL A 246 -38.45 -4.35 -2.18
N VAL A 247 -38.00 -3.67 -1.12
CA VAL A 247 -38.78 -3.40 0.11
C VAL A 247 -39.69 -2.19 -0.08
N ARG A 248 -39.18 -1.14 -0.72
CA ARG A 248 -39.96 0.04 -1.08
C ARG A 248 -39.86 0.28 -2.57
N LYS A 249 -41.00 0.17 -3.25
CA LYS A 249 -41.13 0.41 -4.70
C LYS A 249 -40.61 1.80 -5.08
N PRO A 250 -40.22 2.00 -6.36
CA PRO A 250 -39.69 3.27 -6.81
C PRO A 250 -40.50 4.49 -6.37
N TYR A 251 -39.84 5.48 -5.79
CA TYR A 251 -40.46 6.71 -5.30
C TYR A 251 -39.65 7.94 -5.71
N LEU A 252 -40.36 9.04 -5.95
CA LEU A 252 -39.77 10.33 -6.32
C LEU A 252 -39.47 11.15 -5.06
N LYS A 253 -38.26 11.67 -4.94
CA LYS A 253 -37.86 12.60 -3.88
C LYS A 253 -36.97 13.69 -4.49
N ASN A 254 -37.32 14.96 -4.29
CA ASN A 254 -36.53 16.11 -4.76
C ASN A 254 -36.15 16.03 -6.26
N GLY A 255 -37.07 15.58 -7.13
CA GLY A 255 -36.86 15.49 -8.58
C GLY A 255 -36.02 14.30 -9.06
N ARG A 256 -35.73 13.33 -8.19
CA ARG A 256 -34.98 12.11 -8.53
C ARG A 256 -35.68 10.86 -8.00
N TRP A 257 -35.57 9.78 -8.76
CA TRP A 257 -36.14 8.49 -8.39
C TRP A 257 -35.20 7.70 -7.47
N TYR A 258 -35.79 6.96 -6.54
CA TYR A 258 -35.10 6.10 -5.58
C TYR A 258 -35.87 4.80 -5.41
N VAL A 259 -35.19 3.74 -4.99
CA VAL A 259 -35.81 2.47 -4.59
C VAL A 259 -35.07 1.94 -3.36
N GLU A 260 -35.79 1.27 -2.45
CA GLU A 260 -35.17 0.60 -1.31
C GLU A 260 -35.17 -0.91 -1.54
N VAL A 261 -34.00 -1.52 -1.44
CA VAL A 261 -33.74 -2.91 -1.84
C VAL A 261 -33.03 -3.64 -0.72
N LYS A 262 -33.37 -4.92 -0.51
CA LYS A 262 -32.63 -5.83 0.39
C LYS A 262 -31.21 -6.03 -0.12
N ARG A 263 -30.27 -6.11 0.81
CA ARG A 263 -28.89 -6.48 0.51
C ARG A 263 -28.78 -7.99 0.35
N LYS A 264 -28.00 -8.42 -0.63
CA LYS A 264 -27.63 -9.83 -0.77
C LYS A 264 -26.67 -10.28 0.32
N PHE A 265 -25.76 -9.39 0.71
CA PHE A 265 -24.83 -9.62 1.81
C PHE A 265 -24.90 -8.47 2.80
N ARG A 266 -25.11 -8.81 4.07
CA ARG A 266 -25.09 -7.85 5.18
C ARG A 266 -23.77 -7.91 5.94
N ASP A 267 -23.26 -9.12 6.17
CA ASP A 267 -21.98 -9.33 6.83
C ASP A 267 -20.85 -9.31 5.79
N ILE A 268 -19.78 -8.57 6.09
CA ILE A 268 -18.60 -8.51 5.23
C ILE A 268 -17.96 -9.89 5.08
N LYS A 269 -17.91 -10.70 6.14
CA LYS A 269 -17.35 -12.05 6.10
C LYS A 269 -18.08 -12.91 5.06
N ASP A 270 -19.40 -12.93 5.10
CA ASP A 270 -20.23 -13.71 4.16
C ASP A 270 -20.00 -13.26 2.71
N PHE A 271 -19.98 -11.93 2.49
CA PHE A 271 -19.65 -11.35 1.19
C PHE A 271 -18.27 -11.79 0.72
N LEU A 272 -17.28 -11.72 1.62
CA LEU A 272 -15.90 -12.04 1.34
C LEU A 272 -15.73 -13.52 1.00
N GLU A 273 -16.40 -14.42 1.71
CA GLU A 273 -16.40 -15.87 1.46
C GLU A 273 -17.02 -16.21 0.12
N HIS A 274 -18.13 -15.55 -0.24
CA HIS A 274 -18.81 -15.78 -1.52
C HIS A 274 -18.04 -15.24 -2.74
N GLU A 275 -17.48 -14.04 -2.64
CA GLU A 275 -16.86 -13.37 -3.80
C GLU A 275 -15.41 -13.79 -4.07
N LEU A 276 -14.65 -14.23 -3.04
CA LEU A 276 -13.21 -14.54 -3.21
C LEU A 276 -12.88 -15.48 -4.37
N PRO A 277 -13.56 -16.63 -4.53
CA PRO A 277 -13.26 -17.57 -5.61
C PRO A 277 -13.46 -17.00 -7.02
N ARG A 278 -14.33 -15.97 -7.14
CA ARG A 278 -14.82 -15.43 -8.42
C ARG A 278 -13.98 -14.25 -8.92
N MET A 279 -13.17 -13.66 -8.06
CA MET A 279 -12.33 -12.51 -8.39
C MET A 279 -10.98 -12.91 -9.01
N SER A 280 -10.47 -12.09 -9.92
CA SER A 280 -9.09 -12.18 -10.38
C SER A 280 -8.16 -11.64 -9.28
N LEU A 281 -7.31 -12.49 -8.69
CA LEU A 281 -6.45 -12.16 -7.53
C LEU A 281 -4.96 -12.15 -7.87
N GLY A 282 -4.60 -12.07 -9.16
CA GLY A 282 -3.25 -12.41 -9.61
C GLY A 282 -3.12 -13.91 -9.77
N LYS A 283 -2.36 -14.32 -10.79
CA LYS A 283 -2.36 -15.70 -11.31
C LYS A 283 -2.04 -16.72 -10.21
N GLU A 284 -1.01 -16.45 -9.41
CA GLU A 284 -0.50 -17.41 -8.44
C GLU A 284 -1.35 -17.42 -7.16
N ILE A 285 -1.76 -16.24 -6.65
CA ILE A 285 -2.69 -16.16 -5.51
C ILE A 285 -4.01 -16.88 -5.82
N GLN A 286 -4.55 -16.69 -7.03
CA GLN A 286 -5.77 -17.37 -7.46
C GLN A 286 -5.57 -18.89 -7.58
N SER A 287 -4.43 -19.34 -8.10
CA SER A 287 -4.06 -20.75 -8.16
C SER A 287 -3.97 -21.38 -6.76
N THR A 288 -3.30 -20.71 -5.83
CA THR A 288 -3.16 -21.14 -4.44
C THR A 288 -4.50 -21.23 -3.73
N ILE A 289 -5.38 -20.24 -3.92
CA ILE A 289 -6.76 -20.29 -3.39
C ILE A 289 -7.53 -21.48 -3.95
N LYS A 290 -7.43 -21.75 -5.26
CA LYS A 290 -8.11 -22.91 -5.87
C LYS A 290 -7.59 -24.25 -5.34
N LYS A 291 -6.29 -24.35 -5.08
CA LYS A 291 -5.64 -25.60 -4.65
C LYS A 291 -5.80 -25.88 -3.16
N TYR A 292 -5.71 -24.85 -2.32
CA TYR A 292 -5.60 -25.00 -0.87
C TYR A 292 -6.70 -24.29 -0.09
N GLY A 293 -7.60 -23.57 -0.77
CA GLY A 293 -8.62 -22.76 -0.15
C GLY A 293 -8.09 -21.45 0.46
N PHE A 294 -8.96 -20.82 1.22
CA PHE A 294 -8.69 -19.62 2.03
C PHE A 294 -9.61 -19.64 3.25
N SER A 295 -9.35 -18.76 4.21
CA SER A 295 -10.25 -18.54 5.35
C SER A 295 -10.49 -17.05 5.51
N VAL A 296 -11.74 -16.66 5.73
CA VAL A 296 -12.09 -15.31 6.16
C VAL A 296 -12.18 -15.32 7.68
N LEU A 297 -11.38 -14.47 8.31
CA LEU A 297 -11.14 -14.46 9.75
C LEU A 297 -11.74 -13.20 10.35
N GLN A 298 -12.42 -13.36 11.48
CA GLN A 298 -12.81 -12.25 12.34
C GLN A 298 -11.63 -11.80 13.21
N LEU A 299 -11.75 -10.63 13.83
CA LEU A 299 -10.67 -10.05 14.62
C LEU A 299 -10.10 -10.98 15.71
N ASN A 300 -10.96 -11.70 16.43
CA ASN A 300 -10.54 -12.66 17.45
C ASN A 300 -9.64 -13.77 16.89
N GLU A 301 -9.88 -14.23 15.67
CA GLU A 301 -9.07 -15.24 14.97
C GLU A 301 -7.76 -14.66 14.40
N LEU A 302 -7.66 -13.33 14.30
CA LEU A 302 -6.47 -12.62 13.84
C LEU A 302 -5.50 -12.27 14.98
N ILE A 303 -5.93 -12.35 16.23
CA ILE A 303 -5.08 -12.11 17.40
C ILE A 303 -4.34 -13.41 17.73
N THR A 304 -3.23 -13.62 17.04
CA THR A 304 -2.40 -14.84 17.12
C THR A 304 -0.93 -14.47 17.28
N GLU A 305 -0.10 -15.40 17.76
CA GLU A 305 1.36 -15.21 17.85
C GLU A 305 1.97 -14.84 16.49
N ASP A 306 1.47 -15.44 15.40
CA ASP A 306 1.95 -15.18 14.05
C ASP A 306 1.78 -13.70 13.63
N LEU A 307 0.74 -13.02 14.14
CA LEU A 307 0.44 -11.62 13.84
C LEU A 307 0.80 -10.66 14.99
N GLN A 308 1.42 -11.13 16.07
CA GLN A 308 1.66 -10.35 17.28
C GLN A 308 2.54 -9.12 17.03
N GLU A 309 3.63 -9.29 16.28
CA GLU A 309 4.53 -8.19 15.91
C GLU A 309 3.82 -7.16 15.02
N PHE A 310 3.05 -7.63 14.03
CA PHE A 310 2.27 -6.75 13.16
C PHE A 310 1.27 -5.91 13.96
N TRP A 311 0.50 -6.55 14.86
CA TRP A 311 -0.48 -5.83 15.68
C TRP A 311 0.18 -4.83 16.62
N THR A 312 1.36 -5.17 17.15
CA THR A 312 2.14 -4.24 17.97
C THR A 312 2.51 -3.00 17.19
N GLU A 313 3.07 -3.15 15.98
CA GLU A 313 3.41 -2.00 15.13
C GLU A 313 2.16 -1.21 14.69
N TYR A 314 1.07 -1.92 14.37
CA TYR A 314 -0.21 -1.33 14.00
C TYR A 314 -0.81 -0.44 15.10
N LEU A 315 -0.73 -0.90 16.35
CA LEU A 315 -1.26 -0.21 17.52
C LEU A 315 -0.36 0.92 18.01
N GLU A 316 0.95 0.72 18.01
CA GLU A 316 1.90 1.73 18.47
C GLU A 316 2.01 2.91 17.50
N LYS A 317 1.90 2.66 16.18
CA LYS A 317 2.04 3.67 15.11
C LYS A 317 3.32 4.51 15.21
N LYS A 318 4.34 3.99 15.90
CA LYS A 318 5.64 4.64 16.06
C LYS A 318 6.52 4.31 14.86
N PRO A 319 7.18 5.31 14.25
CA PRO A 319 8.19 5.04 13.25
C PRO A 319 9.37 4.25 13.86
N PRO A 320 10.17 3.53 13.04
CA PRO A 320 11.24 2.67 13.55
C PRO A 320 12.20 3.37 14.51
N TRP A 321 12.55 4.63 14.25
CA TRP A 321 13.56 5.38 15.02
C TRP A 321 13.09 5.85 16.41
N GLU A 322 11.82 5.68 16.75
CA GLU A 322 11.28 5.95 18.09
C GLU A 322 11.35 4.74 19.04
N ARG A 323 11.91 3.62 18.58
CA ARG A 323 12.04 2.37 19.34
C ARG A 323 13.45 2.17 19.94
#